data_AF-F0QX68-F1
#
_entry.id   AF-F0QX68-F1
#
_cell.length_a   1.000
_cell.length_b   1.000
_cell.length_c   1.000
_cell.angle_alpha   90.00
_cell.angle_beta   90.00
_cell.angle_gamma   90.00
#
_symmetry.space_group_name_H-M   'P 1'
#
loop_
_entity.id
_entity.type
_entity.pdbx_description
1 polymer ?
#
loop_
_entity_poly.entity_id
_entity_poly.type
_entity_poly.pdbx_seq_one_letter_code
_entity_poly.pdbx_strand_id
1 'polypeptide(L)'
;MVDVNNIVNKIMGIAGELGIAASVEEYGRERVVILEIGEDFSIYVSIVCNSECDIEYAIGDENFTFKSSSIELLRRAVEIIERINNEATRA
;
A
#
# COMPACT_ATOMS: atom_id res chain seq x y z
N MET A 1 9.76 7.30 -19.00
CA MET A 1 10.11 6.60 -17.76
C MET A 1 9.18 7.12 -16.70
N VAL A 2 8.33 6.27 -16.14
CA VAL A 2 7.42 6.70 -15.08
C VAL A 2 8.24 6.91 -13.81
N ASP A 3 8.07 8.06 -13.17
CA ASP A 3 8.77 8.37 -11.93
C ASP A 3 8.07 7.63 -10.77
N VAL A 4 8.78 6.65 -10.18
CA VAL A 4 8.30 5.88 -9.03
C VAL A 4 7.86 6.79 -7.88
N ASN A 5 8.52 7.93 -7.70
CA ASN A 5 8.20 8.88 -6.64
C ASN A 5 6.81 9.49 -6.82
N ASN A 6 6.32 9.64 -8.06
CA ASN A 6 4.96 10.14 -8.29
C ASN A 6 3.92 9.16 -7.77
N ILE A 7 4.12 7.85 -7.97
CA ILE A 7 3.21 6.82 -7.47
C ILE A 7 3.28 6.75 -5.95
N VAL A 8 4.50 6.71 -5.39
CA VAL A 8 4.72 6.72 -3.93
C VAL A 8 4.04 7.92 -3.30
N ASN A 9 4.25 9.13 -3.82
CA ASN A 9 3.65 10.36 -3.28
C ASN A 9 2.12 10.34 -3.33
N LYS A 10 1.51 9.78 -4.39
CA LYS A 10 0.05 9.60 -4.46
C LYS A 10 -0.45 8.65 -3.37
N ILE A 11 0.22 7.52 -3.16
CA ILE A 11 -0.15 6.55 -2.12
C ILE A 11 -0.02 7.17 -0.72
N MET A 12 1.09 7.89 -0.47
CA MET A 12 1.31 8.61 0.79
C MET A 12 0.25 9.70 1.02
N GLY A 13 -0.20 10.37 -0.04
CA GLY A 13 -1.30 11.33 0.02
C GLY A 13 -2.62 10.68 0.44
N ILE A 14 -2.98 9.55 -0.18
CA ILE A 14 -4.17 8.75 0.20
C ILE A 14 -4.10 8.32 1.67
N ALA A 15 -2.93 7.85 2.13
CA ALA A 15 -2.73 7.48 3.53
C ALA A 15 -2.96 8.66 4.49
N GLY A 16 -2.42 9.84 4.14
CA GLY A 16 -2.62 11.07 4.91
C GLY A 16 -4.09 11.51 4.99
N GLU A 17 -4.84 11.44 3.89
CA GLU A 17 -6.28 11.74 3.88
C GLU A 17 -7.11 10.79 4.74
N LEU A 18 -6.67 9.54 4.84
CA LEU A 18 -7.33 8.50 5.64
C LEU A 18 -6.87 8.49 7.11
N GLY A 19 -5.90 9.33 7.48
CA GLY A 19 -5.31 9.35 8.82
C GLY A 19 -4.55 8.05 9.16
N ILE A 20 -3.98 7.40 8.15
CA ILE A 20 -3.24 6.14 8.28
C ILE A 20 -1.75 6.45 8.38
N ALA A 21 -1.06 5.83 9.34
CA ALA A 21 0.39 5.93 9.42
C ALA A 21 1.01 5.17 8.25
N ALA A 22 1.98 5.79 7.59
CA ALA A 22 2.62 5.24 6.41
C ALA A 22 4.12 5.49 6.42
N SER A 23 4.88 4.52 5.91
CA SER A 23 6.33 4.61 5.73
C SER A 23 6.73 4.04 4.36
N VAL A 24 7.96 4.32 3.95
CA VAL A 24 8.50 3.86 2.67
C VAL A 24 9.85 3.20 2.90
N GLU A 25 10.00 1.99 2.39
CA GLU A 25 11.26 1.25 2.34
C GLU A 25 11.80 1.17 0.92
N GLU A 26 13.12 1.17 0.78
CA GLU A 26 13.80 1.15 -0.51
C GLU A 26 14.63 -0.13 -0.70
N TYR A 27 14.30 -0.90 -1.73
CA TYR A 27 15.00 -2.15 -2.08
C TYR A 27 15.57 -2.05 -3.49
N GLY A 28 16.69 -1.32 -3.62
CA GLY A 28 17.29 -1.04 -4.92
C GLY A 28 16.34 -0.21 -5.80
N ARG A 29 15.74 -0.84 -6.82
CA ARG A 29 14.77 -0.20 -7.74
C ARG A 29 13.32 -0.29 -7.26
N GLU A 30 13.07 -1.14 -6.27
CA GLU A 30 11.75 -1.31 -5.68
C GLU A 30 11.52 -0.27 -4.58
N ARG A 31 10.28 0.19 -4.48
CA ARG A 31 9.77 0.98 -3.35
C ARG A 31 8.63 0.22 -2.71
N VAL A 32 8.70 0.03 -1.41
CA VAL A 32 7.63 -0.62 -0.64
C VAL A 32 7.00 0.43 0.26
N VAL A 33 5.75 0.77 0.00
CA VAL A 33 4.96 1.63 0.90
C VAL A 33 4.24 0.74 1.90
N ILE A 34 4.44 1.01 3.18
CA ILE A 34 3.82 0.26 4.29
C ILE A 34 2.75 1.15 4.90
N LEU A 35 1.51 0.67 4.92
CA LEU A 35 0.35 1.37 5.48
C LEU A 35 -0.15 0.62 6.72
N GLU A 36 -0.03 1.23 7.90
CA GLU A 36 -0.40 0.64 9.19
C GLU A 36 -1.88 0.92 9.49
N ILE A 37 -2.73 -0.10 9.35
CA ILE A 37 -4.20 0.05 9.52
C ILE A 37 -4.73 -0.51 10.84
N GLY A 38 -3.88 -1.18 11.62
CA GLY A 38 -4.12 -1.68 12.97
C GLY A 38 -2.81 -2.07 13.65
N GLU A 39 -2.86 -2.40 14.95
CA GLU A 39 -1.67 -2.67 15.81
C GLU A 39 -0.70 -3.67 15.20
N ASP A 40 -1.21 -4.72 14.54
CA ASP A 40 -0.42 -5.76 13.89
C ASP A 40 -0.79 -5.94 12.41
N PHE A 41 -1.49 -4.97 11.79
CA PHE A 41 -2.12 -5.16 10.48
C PHE A 41 -1.71 -4.07 9.50
N SER A 42 -1.04 -4.48 8.43
CA SER A 42 -0.46 -3.57 7.44
C SER A 42 -0.73 -3.98 6.00
N ILE A 43 -0.78 -2.99 5.13
CA ILE A 43 -0.77 -3.15 3.68
C ILE A 43 0.63 -2.81 3.18
N TYR A 44 1.23 -3.71 2.43
CA TYR A 44 2.51 -3.53 1.77
C TYR A 44 2.23 -3.32 0.29
N VAL A 45 2.66 -2.19 -0.25
CA VAL A 45 2.51 -1.82 -1.66
C VAL A 45 3.90 -1.80 -2.28
N SER A 46 4.25 -2.87 -2.99
CA SER A 46 5.50 -2.96 -3.75
C SER A 46 5.33 -2.30 -5.10
N ILE A 47 6.27 -1.44 -5.47
CA ILE A 47 6.23 -0.64 -6.70
C ILE A 47 7.57 -0.76 -7.41
N VAL A 48 7.53 -1.24 -8.64
CA VAL A 48 8.71 -1.33 -9.53
C VAL A 48 8.38 -0.66 -10.85
N CYS A 49 9.05 0.46 -11.14
CA CYS A 49 8.84 1.21 -12.38
C CYS A 49 10.00 1.03 -13.36
N ASN A 50 9.68 0.50 -14.54
CA ASN A 50 10.59 0.44 -15.70
C ASN A 50 10.02 1.31 -16.85
N SER A 51 9.52 0.70 -17.92
CA SER A 51 8.70 1.38 -18.94
C SER A 51 7.28 1.64 -18.46
N GLU A 52 6.75 0.69 -17.69
CA GLU A 52 5.48 0.73 -16.96
C GLU A 52 5.78 0.46 -15.48
N CYS A 53 4.81 0.69 -14.60
CA CYS A 53 4.96 0.40 -13.18
C CYS A 53 4.12 -0.82 -12.82
N ASP A 54 4.79 -1.84 -12.30
CA ASP A 54 4.16 -2.97 -11.66
C ASP A 54 3.91 -2.61 -10.20
N ILE A 55 2.66 -2.77 -9.75
CA ILE A 55 2.25 -2.55 -8.36
C ILE A 55 1.67 -3.84 -7.81
N GLU A 56 2.28 -4.35 -6.74
CA GLU A 56 1.85 -5.55 -6.04
C GLU A 56 1.43 -5.21 -4.62
N TYR A 57 0.45 -5.95 -4.11
CA TYR A 57 -0.12 -5.74 -2.78
C TYR A 57 0.03 -6.99 -1.93
N ALA A 58 0.51 -6.83 -0.71
CA ALA A 58 0.39 -7.83 0.33
C ALA A 58 -0.34 -7.23 1.54
N ILE A 59 -1.16 -8.05 2.19
CA ILE A 59 -1.78 -7.69 3.45
C ILE A 59 -1.16 -8.62 4.49
N GLY A 60 -0.49 -8.05 5.48
CA GLY A 60 0.19 -8.80 6.53
C GLY A 60 -0.46 -8.55 7.89
N ASP A 61 -0.66 -9.64 8.62
CA ASP A 61 -0.68 -9.64 10.08
C ASP A 61 0.68 -10.18 10.55
N GLU A 62 1.21 -9.74 11.70
CA GLU A 62 2.46 -10.31 12.25
C GLU A 62 2.45 -11.85 12.32
N ASN A 63 1.26 -12.47 12.35
CA ASN A 63 1.07 -13.91 12.43
C ASN A 63 0.78 -14.60 11.08
N PHE A 64 0.91 -13.90 9.95
CA PHE A 64 0.60 -14.41 8.59
C PHE A 64 -0.82 -14.95 8.40
N THR A 65 -1.69 -14.78 9.40
CA THR A 65 -3.04 -15.34 9.48
C THR A 65 -3.96 -14.33 10.13
N PHE A 66 -5.20 -14.25 9.66
CA PHE A 66 -6.17 -13.28 10.16
C PHE A 66 -7.15 -13.95 11.13
N LYS A 67 -7.33 -13.33 12.30
CA LYS A 67 -8.39 -13.71 13.24
C LYS A 67 -9.75 -13.21 12.71
N SER A 68 -10.84 -13.87 13.11
CA SER A 68 -12.19 -13.43 12.76
C SER A 68 -12.49 -12.00 13.21
N SER A 69 -11.92 -11.56 14.34
CA SER A 69 -12.00 -10.18 14.83
C SER A 69 -11.38 -9.15 13.88
N SER A 70 -10.48 -9.58 12.99
CA SER A 70 -9.76 -8.72 12.05
C SER A 70 -10.41 -8.66 10.66
N ILE A 71 -11.58 -9.30 10.45
CA ILE A 71 -12.28 -9.30 9.15
C ILE A 71 -12.64 -7.88 8.69
N GLU A 72 -13.03 -7.01 9.63
CA GLU A 72 -13.34 -5.61 9.31
C GLU A 72 -12.09 -4.84 8.86
N LEU A 73 -10.93 -5.14 9.44
CA LEU A 73 -9.65 -4.57 8.99
C LEU A 73 -9.29 -5.07 7.60
N LEU A 74 -9.52 -6.35 7.29
CA LEU A 74 -9.32 -6.89 5.95
C LEU A 74 -10.23 -6.22 4.91
N ARG A 75 -11.51 -5.99 5.24
CA ARG A 75 -12.42 -5.24 4.36
C ARG A 75 -11.89 -3.83 4.10
N ARG A 76 -11.52 -3.11 5.16
CA ARG A 76 -10.91 -1.77 5.05
C ARG A 76 -9.62 -1.80 4.22
N ALA A 77 -8.80 -2.83 4.35
CA ALA A 77 -7.58 -2.99 3.58
C ALA A 77 -7.86 -3.11 2.08
N VAL A 78 -8.85 -3.92 1.71
CA VAL A 78 -9.29 -4.05 0.30
C VAL A 78 -9.82 -2.73 -0.23
N GLU A 79 -10.63 -1.99 0.53
CA GLU A 79 -11.13 -0.66 0.12
C GLU A 79 -9.99 0.33 -0.15
N ILE A 80 -8.93 0.32 0.67
CA ILE A 80 -7.75 1.16 0.47
C ILE A 80 -7.00 0.74 -0.81
N ILE A 81 -6.82 -0.57 -1.03
CA ILE A 81 -6.18 -1.10 -2.24
C ILE A 81 -6.95 -0.70 -3.50
N GLU A 82 -8.28 -0.80 -3.48
CA GLU A 82 -9.15 -0.37 -4.59
C GLU A 82 -8.99 1.13 -4.86
N ARG A 83 -8.91 1.94 -3.81
CA ARG A 83 -8.70 3.38 -3.93
C ARG A 83 -7.33 3.71 -4.55
N ILE A 84 -6.26 3.07 -4.07
CA ILE A 84 -4.91 3.21 -4.65
C ILE A 84 -4.94 2.81 -6.12
N ASN A 85 -5.57 1.69 -6.47
CA ASN A 85 -5.68 1.28 -7.87
C ASN A 85 -6.48 2.26 -8.73
N ASN A 86 -7.47 2.96 -8.19
CA ASN A 86 -8.24 3.92 -8.99
C ASN A 86 -7.50 5.26 -9.19
N GLU A 87 -6.67 5.68 -8.23
CA GLU A 87 -6.08 7.02 -8.19
C GLU A 87 -4.57 7.04 -8.52
N ALA A 88 -3.84 5.98 -8.18
CA ALA A 88 -2.39 5.90 -8.35
C ALA A 88 -1.97 5.29 -9.69
N THR A 89 -2.66 4.25 -10.18
CA THR A 89 -2.29 3.55 -11.44
C THR A 89 -2.93 4.16 -12.68
N ARG A 90 -4.04 4.90 -12.54
CA ARG A 90 -4.68 5.62 -13.64
C ARG A 90 -4.07 7.03 -13.75
N ALA A 91 -3.10 7.19 -14.65
CA ALA A 91 -2.56 8.48 -15.11
C ALA A 91 -2.22 8.40 -16.61
#